data_AF-A0A645ADV9-F1
#
_entry.id   AF-A0A645ADV9-F1
#
_cell.length_a   1.000
_cell.length_b   1.000
_cell.length_c   1.000
_cell.angle_alpha   90.00
_cell.angle_beta   90.00
_cell.angle_gamma   90.00
#
_symmetry.space_group_name_H-M   'P 1'
#
loop_
_entity.id
_entity.type
_entity.pdbx_description
1 polymer ?
#
loop_
_entity_poly.entity_id
_entity_poly.type
_entity_poly.pdbx_seq_one_letter_code
_entity_poly.pdbx_strand_id
1 'polypeptide(L)'
;MVVGITEISVLILAVVVAVVLYKILKTATSLAINAALGVLTLIAAKFLLGLEIAITWIAVLICAVGGIFGALIIIVLNYLKIAFM
;
A
#
# COMPACT_ATOMS: atom_id res chain seq x y z
N MET A 1 -11.80 -43.17 -18.97
CA MET A 1 -10.72 -42.21 -18.65
C MET A 1 -10.66 -42.11 -17.14
N VAL A 2 -9.77 -42.89 -16.51
CA VAL A 2 -9.59 -42.85 -15.05
C VAL A 2 -8.57 -41.74 -14.81
N VAL A 3 -9.00 -40.62 -14.22
CA VAL A 3 -8.07 -39.58 -13.76
C VAL A 3 -7.19 -40.23 -12.69
N GLY A 4 -5.87 -40.24 -12.89
CA GLY A 4 -4.94 -40.78 -11.91
C GLY A 4 -4.90 -39.92 -10.64
N ILE A 5 -4.60 -40.56 -9.52
CA ILE A 5 -4.40 -39.90 -8.22
C ILE A 5 -3.34 -38.79 -8.32
N THR A 6 -2.38 -38.93 -9.24
CA THR A 6 -1.34 -37.93 -9.51
C THR A 6 -1.91 -36.63 -10.09
N GLU A 7 -2.79 -36.69 -11.09
CA GLU A 7 -3.40 -35.48 -11.67
C GLU A 7 -4.23 -34.72 -10.63
N ILE A 8 -5.01 -35.43 -9.81
CA ILE A 8 -5.82 -34.83 -8.73
C ILE A 8 -4.92 -34.16 -7.70
N SER A 9 -3.82 -34.82 -7.30
CA SER A 9 -2.88 -34.30 -6.31
C SER A 9 -2.15 -33.05 -6.82
N VAL A 10 -1.74 -33.03 -8.09
CA VAL A 10 -1.10 -31.86 -8.72
C VAL A 10 -2.08 -30.69 -8.83
N LEU A 11 -3.34 -30.95 -9.19
CA LEU A 11 -4.38 -29.91 -9.25
C LEU A 11 -4.62 -29.28 -7.87
N ILE A 12 -4.72 -30.09 -6.82
CA ILE A 12 -4.88 -29.59 -5.44
C ILE A 12 -3.69 -28.72 -5.05
N LEU A 13 -2.47 -29.17 -5.31
CA LEU A 13 -1.26 -28.39 -5.01
C LEU A 13 -1.24 -27.06 -5.77
N ALA A 14 -1.58 -27.06 -7.06
CA ALA A 14 -1.64 -25.85 -7.88
C ALA A 14 -2.65 -24.83 -7.33
N VAL A 15 -3.83 -25.28 -6.89
CA VAL A 15 -4.85 -24.41 -6.27
C VAL A 15 -4.33 -23.81 -4.97
N VAL A 16 -3.69 -24.62 -4.11
CA VAL A 16 -3.11 -24.12 -2.84
C VAL A 16 -2.06 -23.04 -3.11
N VAL A 17 -1.14 -23.28 -4.04
CA VAL A 17 -0.12 -22.31 -4.44
C VAL A 17 -0.76 -21.02 -4.97
N ALA A 18 -1.75 -21.14 -5.86
CA ALA A 18 -2.45 -19.99 -6.43
C ALA A 18 -3.15 -19.14 -5.35
N VAL A 19 -3.81 -19.77 -4.38
CA VAL A 19 -4.49 -19.08 -3.27
C VAL A 19 -3.50 -18.36 -2.37
N VAL A 20 -2.36 -18.99 -2.06
CA VAL A 20 -1.29 -18.37 -1.26
C VAL A 20 -0.72 -17.15 -1.99
N LEU A 21 -0.38 -17.28 -3.27
CA LEU A 21 0.11 -16.16 -4.08
C LEU A 21 -0.92 -15.03 -4.14
N TYR A 22 -2.19 -15.34 -4.38
CA TYR A 22 -3.26 -14.33 -4.43
C TYR A 22 -3.35 -13.53 -3.14
N LYS A 23 -3.23 -14.17 -1.97
CA LYS A 23 -3.24 -13.47 -0.68
C LYS A 23 -2.05 -12.52 -0.54
N ILE A 24 -0.85 -12.95 -0.92
CA ILE A 24 0.36 -12.13 -0.85
C ILE A 24 0.25 -10.92 -1.79
N LEU A 25 -0.16 -11.16 -3.05
CA LEU A 25 -0.37 -10.09 -4.02
C LEU A 25 -1.45 -9.11 -3.53
N LYS A 26 -2.55 -9.60 -2.97
CA LYS A 26 -3.61 -8.74 -2.46
C LYS A 26 -3.14 -7.81 -1.33
N THR A 27 -2.27 -8.30 -0.44
CA THR A 27 -1.66 -7.46 0.60
C THR A 27 -0.74 -6.40 0.00
N ALA A 28 0.11 -6.77 -0.96
CA ALA A 28 1.00 -5.82 -1.64
C ALA A 28 0.20 -4.74 -2.40
N THR A 29 -0.86 -5.14 -3.10
CA THR A 29 -1.77 -4.21 -3.79
C THR A 29 -2.47 -3.28 -2.81
N SER A 30 -2.92 -3.76 -1.64
CA SER A 30 -3.50 -2.91 -0.62
C SER A 30 -2.51 -1.86 -0.09
N LEU A 31 -1.25 -2.26 0.10
CA LEU A 31 -0.19 -1.35 0.54
C LEU A 31 0.10 -0.28 -0.51
N ALA A 32 0.12 -0.66 -1.79
CA ALA A 32 0.29 0.25 -2.91
C ALA A 32 -0.89 1.24 -3.05
N ILE A 33 -2.13 0.77 -2.88
CA ILE A 33 -3.33 1.64 -2.91
C ILE A 33 -3.28 2.64 -1.75
N ASN A 34 -2.94 2.19 -0.54
CA ASN A 34 -2.81 3.08 0.61
C ASN A 34 -1.72 4.13 0.40
N ALA A 35 -0.55 3.71 -0.10
CA ALA A 35 0.53 4.63 -0.45
C ALA A 35 0.07 5.66 -1.49
N ALA A 36 -0.60 5.21 -2.55
CA ALA A 36 -1.11 6.07 -3.61
C ALA A 36 -2.14 7.08 -3.08
N LEU A 37 -3.12 6.63 -2.29
CA LEU A 37 -4.12 7.50 -1.69
C LEU A 37 -3.49 8.50 -0.69
N GLY A 38 -2.55 8.05 0.14
CA GLY A 38 -1.86 8.91 1.09
C GLY A 38 -1.01 9.98 0.38
N VAL A 39 -0.21 9.58 -0.60
CA VAL A 39 0.60 10.50 -1.42
C VAL A 39 -0.29 11.48 -2.19
N LEU A 40 -1.41 11.00 -2.75
CA LEU A 40 -2.39 11.86 -3.42
C LEU A 40 -2.96 12.90 -2.45
N THR A 41 -3.23 12.50 -1.20
CA THR A 41 -3.69 13.41 -0.14
C THR A 41 -2.63 14.46 0.21
N LEU A 42 -1.35 14.07 0.29
CA LEU A 42 -0.22 14.98 0.48
C LEU A 42 -0.07 16.00 -0.64
N ILE A 43 -0.19 15.55 -1.89
CA ILE A 43 -0.15 16.42 -3.06
C ILE A 43 -1.34 17.41 -3.03
N ALA A 44 -2.54 16.90 -2.72
CA ALA A 44 -3.72 17.74 -2.57
C ALA A 44 -3.53 18.78 -1.45
N ALA A 45 -2.97 18.40 -0.30
CA ALA A 45 -2.67 19.32 0.79
C ALA A 45 -1.64 20.39 0.37
N LYS A 46 -0.59 20.00 -0.34
CA LYS A 46 0.40 20.95 -0.88
C LYS A 46 -0.24 21.99 -1.81
N PHE A 47 -1.15 21.55 -2.69
CA PHE A 47 -1.80 22.45 -3.64
C PHE A 47 -2.91 23.31 -3.01
N LEU A 48 -3.76 22.71 -2.17
CA LEU A 48 -4.94 23.38 -1.59
C LEU A 48 -4.61 24.23 -0.36
N LEU A 49 -3.66 23.80 0.47
CA LEU A 49 -3.26 24.49 1.70
C LEU A 49 -1.98 25.31 1.54
N GLY A 50 -1.32 25.23 0.37
CA GLY A 50 -0.04 25.91 0.12
C GLY A 50 1.12 25.38 0.97
N LEU A 51 1.01 24.14 1.47
CA LEU A 51 1.96 23.57 2.42
C LEU A 51 3.17 22.97 1.70
N GLU A 52 4.38 23.42 2.05
CA GLU A 52 5.63 22.88 1.48
C GLU A 52 5.97 21.53 2.13
N ILE A 53 5.27 20.46 1.70
CA ILE A 53 5.51 19.12 2.24
C ILE A 53 6.51 18.37 1.37
N ALA A 54 7.61 17.92 1.96
CA ALA A 54 8.61 17.07 1.34
C ALA A 54 8.10 15.62 1.21
N ILE A 55 7.80 15.20 -0.02
CA ILE A 55 7.42 13.81 -0.33
C ILE A 55 8.70 12.97 -0.46
N THR A 56 9.21 12.51 0.68
CA THR A 56 10.38 11.62 0.75
C THR A 56 9.97 10.15 0.71
N TRP A 57 10.94 9.24 0.53
CA TRP A 57 10.67 7.80 0.61
C TRP A 57 10.07 7.39 1.96
N ILE A 58 10.43 8.07 3.07
CA ILE A 58 9.85 7.86 4.40
C ILE A 58 8.38 8.28 4.41
N ALA A 59 8.03 9.44 3.83
CA ALA A 59 6.64 9.90 3.75
C ALA A 59 5.77 8.89 2.98
N VAL A 60 6.28 8.37 1.86
CA VAL A 60 5.60 7.33 1.08
C VAL A 60 5.42 6.06 1.91
N LEU A 61 6.40 5.66 2.72
CA LEU A 61 6.31 4.49 3.58
C LEU A 61 5.27 4.65 4.70
N ILE A 62 5.21 5.82 5.32
CA ILE A 62 4.18 6.17 6.32
C ILE A 62 2.79 6.13 5.68
N CYS A 63 2.65 6.66 4.46
CA CYS A 63 1.41 6.55 3.68
C CYS A 63 1.10 5.12 3.25
N ALA A 64 2.10 4.30 2.97
CA ALA A 64 1.88 2.90 2.61
C ALA A 64 1.27 2.12 3.78
N VAL A 65 1.77 2.35 4.99
CA VAL A 65 1.28 1.70 6.23
C VAL A 65 -0.04 2.30 6.70
N GLY A 66 -0.15 3.64 6.72
CA GLY A 66 -1.27 4.37 7.30
C GLY A 66 -2.30 4.92 6.31
N GLY A 67 -2.05 4.83 5.01
CA GLY A 67 -2.90 5.40 3.97
C GLY A 67 -3.09 6.90 4.12
N ILE A 68 -4.36 7.31 4.05
CA ILE A 68 -4.82 8.69 4.25
C ILE A 68 -4.53 9.17 5.69
N PHE A 69 -4.66 8.30 6.70
CA PHE A 69 -4.32 8.66 8.08
C PHE A 69 -2.83 8.95 8.25
N GLY A 70 -1.98 8.19 7.56
CA GLY A 70 -0.54 8.47 7.50
C GLY A 70 -0.24 9.84 6.88
N ALA A 71 -0.95 10.20 5.81
CA ALA A 71 -0.83 11.51 5.19
C ALA A 71 -1.27 12.65 6.13
N LEU A 72 -2.38 12.48 6.86
CA LEU A 72 -2.85 13.46 7.84
C LEU A 72 -1.80 13.75 8.92
N ILE A 73 -1.13 12.71 9.44
CA ILE A 73 -0.06 12.87 10.42
C ILE A 73 1.10 13.71 9.85
N ILE A 74 1.51 13.43 8.60
CA ILE A 74 2.58 14.18 7.93
C ILE A 74 2.18 15.65 7.72
N ILE A 75 0.94 15.90 7.30
CA ILE A 75 0.41 17.26 7.13
C ILE A 75 0.48 18.03 8.45
N VAL A 76 0.06 17.40 9.56
CA VAL A 76 0.14 18.01 10.90
C VAL A 76 1.60 18.28 11.28
N LEU A 77 2.51 17.32 11.10
CA LEU A 77 3.94 17.48 11.38
C LEU A 77 4.59 18.63 10.59
N ASN A 78 4.24 18.77 9.31
CA ASN A 78 4.72 19.85 8.46
C ASN A 78 4.12 21.20 8.87
N TYR A 79 2.82 21.23 9.20
CA TYR A 79 2.15 22.43 9.69
C TYR A 79 2.79 22.95 11.00
N LEU A 80 3.18 22.04 11.90
CA LEU A 80 3.92 22.38 13.13
C LEU A 80 5.41 22.68 12.89
N LYS A 81 5.90 22.57 11.65
CA LYS A 81 7.32 22.73 11.27
C LYS A 81 8.29 21.80 12.01
N ILE A 82 7.83 20.61 12.38
CA ILE A 82 8.63 19.62 13.12
C ILE A 82 9.33 18.65 12.15
N ALA A 83 8.67 18.26 11.07
CA ALA A 83 9.22 17.32 10.09
C ALA A 83 8.60 17.50 8.70
N PHE A 84 9.25 16.91 7.68
CA PHE A 84 8.80 16.91 6.28
C PHE A 84 8.64 18.30 5.65
N MET A 85 9.44 19.28 6.10
CA MET A 85 9.60 20.60 5.45
C MET A 85 10.38 20.48 4.14
#